data_AF-A0A357KW26-F1
#
_entry.id   AF-A0A357KW26-F1
#
_cell.length_a   1.000
_cell.length_b   1.000
_cell.length_c   1.000
_cell.angle_alpha   90.00
_cell.angle_beta   90.00
_cell.angle_gamma   90.00
#
_symmetry.space_group_name_H-M   'P 1'
#
loop_
_entity.id
_entity.type
_entity.pdbx_description
1 polymer ?
#
loop_
_entity_poly.entity_id
_entity_poly.type
_entity_poly.pdbx_seq_one_letter_code
_entity_poly.pdbx_strand_id
1 'polypeptide(L)' 'GRPEGMAKQYGNLGGVCRARGDTAGAREWWTRALELFRRIGMTREGGLVQKWLDDLDRG' A
#
# COMPACT_ATOMS: atom_id res chain seq x y z
N GLY A 1 -11.81 -3.71 -14.36
CA GLY A 1 -12.06 -3.48 -12.92
C GLY A 1 -11.76 -2.03 -12.58
N ARG A 2 -12.38 -1.47 -11.54
CA ARG A 2 -12.14 -0.08 -11.12
C ARG A 2 -10.74 0.06 -10.51
N PRO A 3 -9.89 0.98 -10.99
CA PRO A 3 -8.52 1.12 -10.50
C PRO A 3 -8.46 1.49 -9.02
N GLU A 4 -9.50 2.16 -8.48
CA GLU A 4 -9.59 2.46 -7.05
C GLU A 4 -9.77 1.18 -6.22
N GLY A 5 -10.53 0.22 -6.75
CA GLY A 5 -10.71 -1.10 -6.15
C GLY A 5 -9.39 -1.86 -6.11
N MET A 6 -8.64 -1.86 -7.20
CA MET A 6 -7.33 -2.51 -7.29
C MET A 6 -6.32 -1.91 -6.30
N ALA A 7 -6.28 -0.58 -6.17
CA ALA A 7 -5.39 0.09 -5.22
C ALA A 7 -5.69 -0.30 -3.76
N LYS A 8 -6.98 -0.40 -3.41
CA LYS A 8 -7.42 -0.88 -2.08
C LYS A 8 -7.03 -2.34 -1.85
N GLN A 9 -7.16 -3.20 -2.86
CA GLN A 9 -6.74 -4.61 -2.76
C GLN A 9 -5.23 -4.72 -2.53
N TYR A 10 -4.41 -3.94 -3.24
CA TYR A 10 -2.96 -3.89 -2.98
C TYR A 10 -2.64 -3.39 -1.57
N GLY A 11 -3.36 -2.39 -1.07
CA GLY A 11 -3.25 -1.93 0.32
C GLY A 11 -3.50 -3.05 1.34
N ASN A 12 -4.55 -3.85 1.12
CA ASN A 12 -4.89 -4.99 1.96
C ASN A 12 -3.83 -6.10 1.90
N LEU A 13 -3.32 -6.43 0.71
CA LEU A 13 -2.25 -7.42 0.54
C LEU A 13 -0.99 -7.04 1.31
N GLY A 14 -0.59 -5.76 1.29
CA GLY A 14 0.55 -5.29 2.07
C GLY A 14 0.32 -5.42 3.59
N GLY A 15 -0.91 -5.19 4.05
CA GLY A 15 -1.30 -5.41 5.45
C GLY A 15 -1.23 -6.88 5.86
N VAL A 16 -1.65 -7.80 4.98
CA VAL A 16 -1.53 -9.25 5.21
C VAL A 16 -0.06 -9.67 5.27
N CYS A 17 0.79 -9.17 4.37
CA CYS A 17 2.23 -9.44 4.42
C CYS A 17 2.85 -8.92 5.72
N ARG A 18 2.53 -7.69 6.15
CA ARG A 18 3.03 -7.16 7.43
C ARG A 18 2.58 -8.03 8.61
N ALA A 19 1.31 -8.45 8.64
CA ALA A 19 0.79 -9.33 9.70
C ALA A 19 1.48 -10.69 9.75
N ARG A 20 2.06 -11.15 8.64
CA ARG A 20 2.85 -12.39 8.55
C ARG A 20 4.34 -12.17 8.86
N GLY A 21 4.78 -10.95 9.15
CA GLY A 21 6.19 -10.60 9.31
C GLY A 21 6.96 -10.49 7.99
N ASP A 22 6.27 -10.55 6.85
CA ASP A 22 6.87 -10.38 5.52
C ASP A 22 6.94 -8.89 5.18
N THR A 23 7.97 -8.24 5.73
CA THR A 23 8.26 -6.81 5.52
C THR A 23 8.53 -6.50 4.05
N ALA A 24 9.18 -7.41 3.31
CA ALA A 24 9.50 -7.24 1.89
C ALA A 24 8.23 -7.26 1.02
N GLY A 25 7.35 -8.24 1.23
CA GLY A 25 6.06 -8.30 0.56
C GLY A 25 5.15 -7.14 0.93
N ALA A 26 5.18 -6.69 2.19
CA ALA A 26 4.43 -5.52 2.63
C ALA A 26 4.84 -4.25 1.87
N ARG A 27 6.17 -4.04 1.74
CA ARG A 27 6.73 -2.95 0.94
C ARG A 27 6.29 -3.03 -0.52
N GLU A 28 6.43 -4.19 -1.17
CA GLU A 28 6.07 -4.34 -2.58
C GLU A 28 4.60 -3.98 -2.85
N TRP A 29 3.68 -4.53 -2.05
CA TRP A 29 2.24 -4.30 -2.26
C TRP A 29 1.82 -2.87 -1.92
N TRP A 30 2.38 -2.27 -0.88
CA TRP A 30 2.11 -0.87 -0.56
C TRP A 30 2.71 0.11 -1.57
N THR A 31 3.89 -0.16 -2.12
CA THR A 31 4.41 0.64 -3.24
C THR A 31 3.47 0.60 -4.45
N ARG A 32 3.01 -0.58 -4.86
CA ARG A 32 2.06 -0.72 -5.98
C ARG A 32 0.72 -0.03 -5.70
N ALA A 33 0.22 -0.09 -4.46
CA ALA A 33 -0.99 0.61 -4.06
C ALA A 33 -0.81 2.13 -4.15
N LEU A 34 0.31 2.64 -3.66
CA LEU A 34 0.65 4.07 -3.67
C LEU A 34 0.77 4.61 -5.09
N GLU A 35 1.49 3.91 -5.97
CA GLU A 35 1.63 4.29 -7.38
C GLU A 35 0.26 4.38 -8.07
N LEU A 36 -0.62 3.41 -7.81
CA LEU A 36 -1.94 3.39 -8.41
C LEU A 36 -2.83 4.51 -7.86
N PHE A 37 -2.82 4.75 -6.53
CA PHE A 37 -3.53 5.88 -5.91
C PHE A 37 -3.05 7.23 -6.47
N ARG A 38 -1.74 7.40 -6.68
CA ARG A 38 -1.18 8.61 -7.32
C ARG A 38 -1.66 8.76 -8.76
N ARG A 39 -1.66 7.67 -9.55
CA ARG A 39 -2.08 7.68 -10.95
C ARG A 39 -3.55 8.07 -11.14
N ILE A 40 -4.41 7.73 -10.18
CA ILE A 40 -5.86 8.05 -10.23
C ILE A 40 -6.24 9.30 -9.43
N GLY A 41 -5.28 10.03 -8.85
CA GLY A 41 -5.53 11.25 -8.08
C GLY A 41 -6.12 11.04 -6.68
N MET A 42 -6.06 9.82 -6.14
CA MET A 42 -6.52 9.48 -4.79
C MET A 42 -5.43 9.74 -3.75
N THR A 43 -5.03 11.01 -3.62
CA THR A 43 -3.93 11.43 -2.76
C THR A 43 -4.19 11.16 -1.27
N ARG A 44 -5.46 11.19 -0.83
CA ARG A 44 -5.83 10.91 0.57
C ARG A 44 -5.55 9.47 0.94
N GLU A 45 -6.00 8.52 0.11
CA GLU A 45 -5.76 7.09 0.28
C GLU A 45 -4.28 6.75 0.10
N GLY A 46 -3.60 7.38 -0.87
CA GLY A 46 -2.16 7.26 -1.03
C GLY A 46 -1.38 7.69 0.22
N GLY A 47 -1.82 8.74 0.91
CA GLY A 47 -1.21 9.20 2.16
C GLY A 47 -1.29 8.19 3.31
N LEU A 48 -2.33 7.34 3.35
CA LEU A 48 -2.42 6.25 4.34
C LEU A 48 -1.39 5.16 4.04
N VAL A 49 -1.25 4.81 2.77
CA VAL A 49 -0.26 3.81 2.32
C VAL A 49 1.16 4.29 2.56
N GLN A 50 1.44 5.58 2.34
CA GLN A 50 2.75 6.17 2.61
C GLN A 50 3.11 6.05 4.10
N LYS A 51 2.17 6.34 5.02
CA LYS A 51 2.41 6.16 6.45
C LYS A 51 2.78 4.71 6.80
N TRP A 52 2.11 3.73 6.20
CA TRP A 52 2.44 2.33 6.44
C TRP A 52 3.83 1.94 5.93
N LEU A 53 4.29 2.53 4.82
CA LEU A 53 5.67 2.38 4.33
C LEU A 53 6.67 3.04 5.29
N ASP A 54 6.38 4.25 5.78
CA ASP A 54 7.23 4.95 6.74
C ASP A 54 7.34 4.17 8.06
N ASP A 55 6.26 3.54 8.52
CA ASP A 55 6.26 2.66 9.70
C ASP A 55 7.10 1.38 9.49
N LEU A 56 7.14 0.82 8.28
CA LEU A 56 8.01 -0.33 7.99
C LEU A 56 9.50 0.04 8.05
N ASP A 57 9.86 1.23 7.57
CA ASP A 57 11.25 1.71 7.56
C ASP A 57 11.78 2.14 8.94
N ARG A 58 10.89 2.29 9.92
CA ARG A 58 11.24 2.63 11.32
C ARG A 58 11.46 1.42 12.22
N GLY A 59 11.22 0.20 11.71
CA GLY A 59 11.36 -1.06 12.44
C GLY A 59 12.79 -1.60 12.48
#